data_AF-A0A815XK53-F1
#
_entry.id   AF-A0A815XK53-F1
#
_cell.length_a   1.000
_cell.length_b   1.000
_cell.length_c   1.000
_cell.angle_alpha   90.00
_cell.angle_beta   90.00
_cell.angle_gamma   90.00
#
_symmetry.space_group_name_H-M   'P 1'
#
loop_
_entity.id
_entity.type
_entity.pdbx_description
1 polymer ?
#
loop_
_entity_poly.entity_id
_entity_poly.type
_entity_poly.pdbx_seq_one_letter_code
_entity_poly.pdbx_strand_id
1 'polypeptide(L)'
;MQRSLQELLLDDYLDFDDQIDDIDQQDDLSASFDHEQHIGYNPIHNEKTSRDYLQEIIHHRMYDYFMGFVVISSSITLGLSLETDVEHLHNAYRQQLIYILDEILIAILFLEFIVKLYLESNNYWFHWANVYDFSIILFGFVEIFWSLVYQKYNSTIINLFKGFRLLQLMRLYRIIKFSRGLQVLAKALMKTVLTYTFSVGILVFLLIYVIAVIGQMLYGKPEESPWHQFSTSLSVVTRLMFVDNWNLIGPDLEEAGSPPISRWFLVISVFIGNRIVTNVLVGIMIESVSSVNNDYMREKREKKILRNQQKREELSRRTIHVLNTRFSDTNNKMNTTENTIEQIKEKLKLIHNETILPKDFVFSIDWLEKLITCSERSQFEGQSVRQLLVHLIQSLSDITEENMRRFQQEQQHHI
;
A
#
# COMPACT_ATOMS: atom_id res chain seq x y z
N MET A 1 -33.93 25.64 -26.05
CA MET A 1 -34.34 25.03 -24.77
C MET A 1 -33.54 23.78 -24.42
N GLN A 2 -33.15 22.91 -25.37
CA GLN A 2 -32.23 21.79 -25.08
C GLN A 2 -30.73 22.17 -25.07
N ARG A 3 -30.29 23.21 -25.81
CA ARG A 3 -28.89 23.69 -25.77
C ARG A 3 -28.52 24.42 -24.47
N SER A 4 -29.46 25.16 -23.88
CA SER A 4 -29.25 25.92 -22.64
C SER A 4 -29.12 25.04 -21.39
N LEU A 5 -29.63 23.80 -21.42
CA LEU A 5 -29.45 22.84 -20.34
C LEU A 5 -28.10 22.11 -20.41
N GLN A 6 -27.46 22.11 -21.58
CA GLN A 6 -26.15 21.49 -21.77
C GLN A 6 -25.01 22.43 -21.37
N GLU A 7 -25.17 23.75 -21.58
CA GLU A 7 -24.24 24.78 -21.08
C GLU A 7 -24.36 24.95 -19.55
N LEU A 8 -25.58 24.89 -18.99
CA LEU A 8 -25.78 24.98 -17.53
C LEU A 8 -25.18 23.78 -16.76
N LEU A 9 -25.10 22.61 -17.39
CA LEU A 9 -24.46 21.42 -16.82
C LEU A 9 -22.95 21.37 -17.05
N LEU A 10 -22.42 22.21 -17.95
CA LEU A 10 -20.99 22.33 -18.23
C LEU A 10 -20.33 23.38 -17.32
N ASP A 11 -21.03 24.47 -17.01
CA ASP A 11 -20.57 25.49 -16.06
C ASP A 11 -20.53 24.95 -14.61
N ASP A 12 -21.52 24.14 -14.20
CA ASP A 12 -21.50 23.42 -12.90
C ASP A 12 -20.40 22.35 -12.81
N TYR A 13 -19.81 21.94 -13.94
CA TYR A 13 -18.70 20.98 -13.98
C TYR A 13 -17.33 21.66 -13.84
N LEU A 14 -17.22 22.95 -14.15
CA LEU A 14 -15.96 23.71 -14.09
C LEU A 14 -15.79 24.45 -12.75
N ASP A 15 -16.88 24.82 -12.06
CA ASP A 15 -16.82 25.51 -10.76
C ASP A 15 -16.56 24.56 -9.57
N PHE A 16 -16.57 23.23 -9.79
CA PHE A 16 -16.41 22.23 -8.73
C PHE A 16 -15.00 21.63 -8.64
N ASP A 17 -14.15 21.79 -9.67
CA ASP A 17 -12.75 21.33 -9.63
C ASP A 17 -11.89 22.26 -8.76
N ASP A 18 -12.21 23.56 -8.67
CA ASP A 18 -11.47 24.53 -7.83
C ASP A 18 -11.72 24.36 -6.32
N GLN A 19 -12.73 23.57 -5.90
CA GLN A 19 -12.99 23.28 -4.47
C GLN A 19 -12.43 21.94 -3.99
N ILE A 20 -11.85 21.12 -4.87
CA ILE A 20 -11.31 19.80 -4.50
C ILE A 20 -9.83 19.87 -4.09
N ASP A 21 -9.09 20.92 -4.47
CA ASP A 21 -7.69 21.11 -4.06
C ASP A 21 -7.52 21.51 -2.58
N ASP A 22 -8.59 21.95 -1.89
CA ASP A 22 -8.54 22.37 -0.48
C ASP A 22 -8.87 21.27 0.54
N ILE A 23 -9.26 20.06 0.10
CA ILE A 23 -9.69 18.97 1.00
C ILE A 23 -8.60 17.90 1.23
N ASP A 24 -7.49 17.94 0.49
CA ASP A 24 -6.37 16.97 0.64
C ASP A 24 -5.38 17.30 1.79
N GLN A 25 -5.73 18.21 2.71
CA GLN A 25 -4.87 18.57 3.86
C GLN A 25 -5.29 17.99 5.22
N GLN A 26 -6.29 17.10 5.28
CA GLN A 26 -6.75 16.58 6.57
C GLN A 26 -7.07 15.09 6.51
N ASP A 27 -6.02 14.26 6.51
CA ASP A 27 -6.09 12.85 6.93
C ASP A 27 -4.73 12.39 7.49
N ASP A 28 -4.47 12.72 8.76
CA ASP A 28 -3.60 11.93 9.64
C ASP A 28 -4.51 11.09 10.56
N LEU A 29 -5.04 9.99 10.01
CA LEU A 29 -5.70 8.92 10.77
C LEU A 29 -4.64 8.06 11.48
N SER A 30 -4.20 8.52 12.65
CA SER A 30 -3.60 7.66 13.67
C SER A 30 -3.93 8.20 15.07
N ALA A 31 -5.22 8.24 15.41
CA ALA A 31 -5.67 8.53 16.77
C ALA A 31 -7.02 7.87 17.03
N SER A 32 -7.01 6.55 17.28
CA SER A 32 -8.15 5.85 17.87
C SER A 32 -7.71 4.49 18.40
N PHE A 33 -6.94 4.49 19.49
CA PHE A 33 -6.97 3.36 20.43
C PHE A 33 -6.47 3.80 21.80
N ASP A 34 -7.27 4.58 22.53
CA ASP A 34 -7.07 4.75 23.97
C ASP A 34 -8.40 4.52 24.68
N HIS A 35 -8.48 3.34 25.31
CA HIS A 35 -9.52 3.00 26.27
C HIS A 35 -9.29 3.82 27.55
N GLU A 36 -10.34 4.52 27.99
CA GLU A 36 -10.40 5.20 29.28
C GLU A 36 -10.05 4.26 30.46
N GLN A 37 -9.00 4.63 31.19
CA GLN A 37 -8.91 4.34 32.63
C GLN A 37 -8.68 5.65 33.37
N HIS A 38 -9.76 6.16 33.97
CA HIS A 38 -9.71 7.26 34.93
C HIS A 38 -8.92 6.83 36.18
N ILE A 39 -7.69 7.31 36.30
CA ILE A 39 -6.97 7.38 37.57
C ILE A 39 -6.77 8.87 37.88
N GLY A 40 -7.27 9.29 39.05
CA GLY A 40 -7.31 10.69 39.47
C GLY A 40 -5.95 11.38 39.40
N TYR A 41 -5.91 12.50 38.68
CA TYR A 41 -4.72 13.34 38.56
C TYR A 41 -4.71 14.35 39.71
N ASN A 42 -3.72 14.20 40.60
CA ASN A 42 -3.33 15.20 41.58
C ASN A 42 -2.22 16.05 40.91
N PRO A 43 -2.30 17.38 40.82
CA PRO A 43 -1.34 18.16 40.07
C PRO A 43 -0.10 18.40 40.94
N ILE A 44 0.83 17.46 40.92
CA ILE A 44 2.20 17.69 41.39
C ILE A 44 3.02 18.01 40.14
N HIS A 45 3.72 19.15 40.15
CA HIS A 45 4.64 19.58 39.11
C HIS A 45 5.49 18.41 38.59
N ASN A 46 5.16 17.92 37.40
CA ASN A 46 5.96 16.89 36.74
C ASN A 46 7.13 17.60 36.06
N GLU A 47 8.28 17.66 36.71
CA GLU A 47 9.53 18.05 36.06
C GLU A 47 9.72 17.10 34.86
N LYS A 48 9.81 17.65 33.64
CA LYS A 48 10.11 16.87 32.43
C LYS A 48 11.31 15.96 32.73
N THR A 49 11.13 14.65 32.64
CA THR A 49 12.21 13.70 32.88
C THR A 49 13.17 13.75 31.69
N SER A 50 14.46 13.42 31.86
CA SER A 50 15.45 13.40 30.77
C SER A 50 15.01 12.56 29.55
N ARG A 51 14.10 11.59 29.76
CA ARG A 51 13.45 10.79 28.70
C ARG A 51 12.51 11.62 27.83
N ASP A 52 11.75 12.53 28.40
CA ASP A 52 10.76 13.35 27.68
C ASP A 52 11.46 14.33 26.73
N TYR A 53 12.59 14.92 27.18
CA TYR A 53 13.42 15.77 26.33
C TYR A 53 14.07 15.01 25.16
N LEU A 54 14.57 13.79 25.40
CA LEU A 54 15.16 12.95 24.35
C LEU A 54 14.12 12.49 23.33
N GLN A 55 12.91 12.19 23.78
CA GLN A 55 11.80 11.84 22.91
C GLN A 55 11.37 13.01 22.03
N GLU A 56 11.31 14.23 22.60
CA GLU A 56 11.02 15.47 21.87
C GLU A 56 12.08 15.76 20.78
N ILE A 57 13.36 15.50 21.06
CA ILE A 57 14.44 15.69 20.08
C ILE A 57 14.38 14.66 18.94
N ILE A 58 14.16 13.38 19.24
CA ILE A 58 14.17 12.32 18.21
C ILE A 58 12.98 12.43 17.24
N HIS A 59 11.82 12.85 17.72
CA HIS A 59 10.64 13.02 16.88
C HIS A 59 10.67 14.32 16.05
N HIS A 60 11.67 15.17 16.26
CA HIS A 60 11.78 16.43 15.53
C HIS A 60 12.28 16.18 14.10
N ARG A 61 11.61 16.75 13.09
CA ARG A 61 11.95 16.56 11.67
C ARG A 61 13.41 16.92 11.31
N MET A 62 14.02 17.85 12.05
CA MET A 62 15.44 18.20 11.87
C MET A 62 16.41 17.09 12.28
N TYR A 63 16.02 16.26 13.25
CA TYR A 63 16.81 15.09 13.66
C TYR A 63 16.92 14.09 12.51
N ASP A 64 15.81 13.81 11.82
CA ASP A 64 15.81 12.93 10.65
C ASP A 64 16.73 13.47 9.53
N TYR A 65 16.66 14.77 9.22
CA TYR A 65 17.55 15.37 8.22
C TYR A 65 19.03 15.33 8.64
N PHE A 66 19.34 15.58 9.91
CA PHE A 66 20.69 15.47 10.43
C PHE A 66 21.22 14.03 10.32
N MET A 67 20.44 13.05 10.76
CA MET A 67 20.83 11.63 10.64
C MET A 67 20.96 11.21 9.17
N GLY A 68 20.12 11.73 8.27
CA GLY A 68 20.25 11.55 6.83
C GLY A 68 21.57 12.06 6.27
N PHE A 69 21.96 13.26 6.68
CA PHE A 69 23.25 13.85 6.31
C PHE A 69 24.42 13.01 6.82
N VAL A 70 24.37 12.53 8.08
CA VAL A 70 25.40 11.65 8.66
C VAL A 70 25.53 10.35 7.85
N VAL A 71 24.41 9.75 7.45
CA VAL A 71 24.38 8.53 6.62
C VAL A 71 25.02 8.74 5.25
N ILE A 72 24.69 9.85 4.58
CA ILE A 72 25.27 10.19 3.28
C ILE A 72 26.77 10.44 3.42
N SER A 73 27.18 11.22 4.43
CA SER A 73 28.58 11.51 4.73
C SER A 73 29.38 10.24 5.02
N SER A 74 28.82 9.32 5.80
CA SER A 74 29.43 8.01 6.11
C SER A 74 29.62 7.18 4.84
N SER A 75 28.62 7.17 3.95
CA SER A 75 28.70 6.41 2.70
C SER A 75 29.73 6.97 1.72
N ILE A 76 29.85 8.30 1.64
CA ILE A 76 30.90 8.95 0.84
C ILE A 76 32.29 8.67 1.42
N THR A 77 32.43 8.75 2.75
CA THR A 77 33.70 8.48 3.44
C THR A 77 34.14 7.03 3.23
N LEU A 78 33.20 6.07 3.23
CA LEU A 78 33.45 4.69 2.88
C LEU A 78 33.89 4.51 1.40
N GLY A 79 33.28 5.23 0.47
CA GLY A 79 33.73 5.22 -0.94
C GLY A 79 35.16 5.74 -1.09
N LEU A 80 35.49 6.82 -0.39
CA LEU A 80 36.84 7.41 -0.39
C LEU A 80 37.87 6.51 0.28
N SER A 81 37.49 5.80 1.35
CA SER A 81 38.40 4.88 2.03
C SER A 81 38.77 3.69 1.14
N LEU A 82 37.82 3.17 0.36
CA LEU A 82 38.05 2.10 -0.63
C LEU A 82 39.01 2.53 -1.76
N GLU A 83 38.87 3.76 -2.26
CA GLU A 83 39.78 4.31 -3.29
C GLU A 83 41.21 4.45 -2.74
N THR A 84 41.36 4.99 -1.52
CA THR A 84 42.67 5.18 -0.90
C THR A 84 43.36 3.89 -0.42
N ASP A 85 42.61 2.81 -0.20
CA ASP A 85 43.17 1.47 0.09
C ASP A 85 43.85 0.85 -1.13
N VAL A 86 43.45 1.23 -2.36
CA VAL A 86 44.02 0.74 -3.62
C VAL A 86 45.23 1.59 -4.04
N GLU A 87 45.18 2.91 -3.82
CA GLU A 87 46.30 3.83 -4.06
C GLU A 87 47.21 3.95 -2.82
N HIS A 88 48.00 2.92 -2.55
CA HIS A 88 48.92 2.86 -1.41
C HIS A 88 49.99 3.97 -1.31
N LEU A 89 50.08 4.92 -2.26
CA LEU A 89 51.34 5.64 -2.46
C LEU A 89 51.32 7.16 -2.29
N HIS A 90 50.19 7.88 -2.19
CA HIS A 90 50.27 9.34 -2.36
C HIS A 90 50.04 10.25 -1.14
N ASN A 91 49.28 9.89 -0.09
CA ASN A 91 49.07 10.80 1.05
C ASN A 91 48.65 10.11 2.37
N ALA A 92 49.61 9.78 3.23
CA ALA A 92 49.35 9.18 4.56
C ALA A 92 48.45 10.05 5.46
N TYR A 93 48.58 11.37 5.36
CA TYR A 93 47.72 12.32 6.10
C TYR A 93 46.24 12.24 5.67
N ARG A 94 45.97 12.07 4.37
CA ARG A 94 44.61 11.96 3.83
C ARG A 94 43.94 10.66 4.31
N GLN A 95 44.67 9.55 4.31
CA GLN A 95 44.18 8.26 4.80
C GLN A 95 43.83 8.33 6.30
N GLN A 96 44.69 8.94 7.11
CA GLN A 96 44.44 9.08 8.54
C GLN A 96 43.22 9.96 8.84
N LEU A 97 43.04 11.05 8.10
CA LEU A 97 41.85 11.90 8.23
C LEU A 97 40.56 11.17 7.84
N ILE A 98 40.55 10.45 6.72
CA ILE A 98 39.38 9.68 6.26
C ILE A 98 39.03 8.60 7.29
N TYR A 99 40.04 7.90 7.82
CA TYR A 99 39.83 6.88 8.84
C TYR A 99 39.20 7.46 10.12
N ILE A 100 39.74 8.57 10.64
CA ILE A 100 39.18 9.24 11.84
C ILE A 100 37.75 9.71 11.58
N LEU A 101 37.48 10.26 10.39
CA LEU A 101 36.15 10.72 10.02
C LEU A 101 35.13 9.56 9.97
N ASP A 102 35.52 8.43 9.39
CA ASP A 102 34.67 7.22 9.32
C ASP A 102 34.31 6.71 10.72
N GLU A 103 35.30 6.58 11.60
CA GLU A 103 35.09 6.17 13.00
C GLU A 103 34.14 7.11 13.75
N ILE A 104 34.27 8.44 13.55
CA ILE A 104 33.37 9.42 14.17
C ILE A 104 31.93 9.25 13.65
N LEU A 105 31.75 9.07 12.34
CA LEU A 105 30.43 8.93 11.74
C LEU A 105 29.74 7.63 12.18
N ILE A 106 30.49 6.53 12.26
CA ILE A 106 30.02 5.25 12.80
C ILE A 106 29.64 5.40 14.28
N ALA A 107 30.46 6.10 15.08
CA ALA A 107 30.17 6.35 16.49
C ALA A 107 28.87 7.15 16.69
N ILE A 108 28.60 8.16 15.85
CA ILE A 108 27.34 8.93 15.89
C ILE A 108 26.13 8.02 15.60
N LEU A 109 26.25 7.12 14.62
CA LEU A 109 25.18 6.17 14.26
C LEU A 109 24.96 5.11 15.37
N PHE A 110 26.04 4.68 16.03
CA PHE A 110 25.95 3.80 17.18
C PHE A 110 25.29 4.51 18.38
N LEU A 111 25.58 5.79 18.59
CA LEU A 111 24.92 6.59 19.62
C LEU A 111 23.42 6.73 19.35
N GLU A 112 23.00 6.99 18.11
CA GLU A 112 21.58 6.98 17.72
C GLU A 112 20.91 5.66 18.12
N PHE A 113 21.56 4.52 17.85
CA PHE A 113 21.04 3.22 18.22
C PHE A 113 20.83 3.08 19.73
N ILE A 114 21.83 3.48 20.54
CA ILE A 114 21.73 3.43 22.00
C ILE A 114 20.56 4.29 22.50
N VAL A 115 20.41 5.51 21.96
CA VAL A 115 19.34 6.42 22.36
C VAL A 115 17.97 5.83 22.00
N LYS A 116 17.80 5.31 20.79
CA LYS A 116 16.54 4.64 20.37
C LYS A 116 16.22 3.41 21.21
N LEU A 117 17.23 2.60 21.53
CA LEU A 117 17.06 1.43 22.40
C LEU A 117 16.64 1.84 23.83
N TYR A 118 17.19 2.93 24.36
CA TYR A 118 16.84 3.42 25.70
C TYR A 118 15.41 3.95 25.79
N LEU A 119 14.92 4.59 24.72
CA LEU A 119 13.56 5.17 24.68
C LEU A 119 12.49 4.12 24.34
N GLU A 120 12.77 3.23 23.39
CA GLU A 120 11.79 2.29 22.83
C GLU A 120 11.98 0.85 23.29
N SER A 121 12.68 0.61 24.43
CA SER A 121 13.19 -0.69 24.88
C SER A 121 12.38 -1.96 24.50
N ASN A 122 11.06 -1.98 24.69
CA ASN A 122 10.20 -3.10 24.29
C ASN A 122 9.64 -3.02 22.85
N ASN A 123 9.37 -1.82 22.33
CA ASN A 123 8.79 -1.62 20.99
C ASN A 123 9.83 -1.57 19.87
N TYR A 124 11.11 -1.38 20.21
CA TYR A 124 12.21 -1.26 19.26
C TYR A 124 12.29 -2.49 18.33
N TRP A 125 12.16 -3.69 18.89
CA TRP A 125 12.30 -4.97 18.18
C TRP A 125 11.12 -5.32 17.28
N PHE A 126 9.97 -4.68 17.46
CA PHE A 126 8.79 -4.91 16.60
C PHE A 126 8.82 -4.10 15.30
N HIS A 127 9.64 -3.05 15.24
CA HIS A 127 9.78 -2.21 14.06
C HIS A 127 10.88 -2.76 13.14
N TRP A 128 10.51 -3.24 11.95
CA TRP A 128 11.45 -3.84 11.00
C TRP A 128 12.62 -2.91 10.64
N ALA A 129 12.36 -1.59 10.58
CA ALA A 129 13.39 -0.61 10.27
C ALA A 129 14.45 -0.50 11.36
N ASN A 130 14.04 -0.61 12.63
CA ASN A 130 14.93 -0.59 13.77
C ASN A 130 15.77 -1.88 13.85
N VAL A 131 15.15 -3.04 13.64
CA VAL A 131 15.86 -4.33 13.55
C VAL A 131 16.91 -4.32 12.43
N TYR A 132 16.56 -3.73 11.28
CA TYR A 132 17.48 -3.57 10.17
C TYR A 132 18.67 -2.67 10.52
N ASP A 133 18.42 -1.53 11.17
CA ASP A 133 19.47 -0.62 11.63
C ASP A 133 20.43 -1.29 12.62
N PHE A 134 19.90 -2.07 13.56
CA PHE A 134 20.70 -2.89 14.47
C PHE A 134 21.56 -3.93 13.72
N SER A 135 21.01 -4.59 12.70
CA SER A 135 21.74 -5.60 11.93
C SER A 135 22.98 -5.02 11.23
N ILE A 136 22.87 -3.80 10.69
CA ILE A 136 24.00 -3.12 10.03
C ILE A 136 25.09 -2.78 11.04
N ILE A 137 24.71 -2.28 12.21
CA ILE A 137 25.64 -1.99 13.29
C ILE A 137 26.36 -3.27 13.71
N LEU A 138 25.64 -4.37 13.87
CA LEU A 138 26.20 -5.67 14.22
C LEU A 138 27.24 -6.14 13.18
N PHE A 139 26.97 -6.00 11.88
CA PHE A 139 27.95 -6.34 10.84
C PHE A 139 29.24 -5.51 10.94
N GLY A 140 29.14 -4.23 11.32
CA GLY A 140 30.31 -3.39 11.59
C GLY A 140 31.13 -3.88 12.78
N PHE A 141 30.49 -4.30 13.87
CA PHE A 141 31.19 -4.89 15.02
C PHE A 141 31.85 -6.22 14.68
N VAL A 142 31.18 -7.07 13.88
CA VAL A 142 31.74 -8.35 13.42
C VAL A 142 33.00 -8.12 12.59
N GLU A 143 33.02 -7.11 11.72
CA GLU A 143 34.22 -6.74 10.95
C GLU A 143 35.40 -6.37 11.86
N ILE A 144 35.18 -5.46 12.83
CA ILE A 144 36.21 -5.00 13.77
C ILE A 144 36.75 -6.18 14.59
N PHE A 145 35.85 -6.99 15.16
CA PHE A 145 36.21 -8.16 15.94
C PHE A 145 37.03 -9.15 15.11
N TRP A 146 36.61 -9.42 13.87
CA TRP A 146 37.31 -10.34 12.99
C TRP A 146 38.70 -9.82 12.58
N SER A 147 38.81 -8.52 12.28
CA SER A 147 40.09 -7.87 11.96
C SER A 147 41.10 -7.98 13.10
N LEU A 148 40.64 -7.89 14.35
CA LEU A 148 41.49 -8.00 15.53
C LEU A 148 41.91 -9.44 15.85
N VAL A 149 41.00 -10.41 15.70
CA VAL A 149 41.25 -11.82 16.08
C VAL A 149 42.02 -12.59 15.00
N TYR A 150 41.74 -12.33 13.72
CA TYR A 150 42.22 -13.16 12.61
C TYR A 150 43.31 -12.51 11.75
N GLN A 151 43.96 -11.46 12.24
CA GLN A 151 45.08 -10.79 11.57
C GLN A 151 46.23 -11.74 11.14
N LYS A 152 46.26 -12.97 11.69
CA LYS A 152 47.29 -13.99 11.48
C LYS A 152 46.91 -15.17 10.56
N TYR A 153 45.67 -15.28 10.08
CA TYR A 153 45.20 -16.43 9.28
C TYR A 153 44.60 -16.04 7.93
N ASN A 154 44.95 -16.82 6.88
CA ASN A 154 44.39 -16.85 5.51
C ASN A 154 43.87 -15.53 4.91
N SER A 155 44.64 -14.97 3.96
CA SER A 155 44.34 -13.75 3.20
C SER A 155 42.97 -13.77 2.49
N THR A 156 42.49 -14.93 2.03
CA THR A 156 41.20 -15.06 1.34
C THR A 156 40.02 -14.78 2.26
N ILE A 157 40.07 -15.27 3.50
CA ILE A 157 39.00 -15.05 4.48
C ILE A 157 38.97 -13.57 4.87
N ILE A 158 40.14 -12.97 5.11
CA ILE A 158 40.27 -11.55 5.43
C ILE A 158 39.61 -10.68 4.32
N ASN A 159 39.79 -11.01 3.04
CA ASN A 159 39.18 -10.26 1.93
C ASN A 159 37.65 -10.38 1.88
N LEU A 160 37.08 -11.53 2.23
CA LEU A 160 35.63 -11.70 2.32
C LEU A 160 35.04 -10.84 3.45
N PHE A 161 35.70 -10.81 4.62
CA PHE A 161 35.24 -10.03 5.76
C PHE A 161 35.42 -8.51 5.54
N LYS A 162 36.42 -8.08 4.78
CA LYS A 162 36.52 -6.70 4.27
C LYS A 162 35.29 -6.31 3.44
N GLY A 163 34.69 -7.25 2.73
CA GLY A 163 33.45 -7.05 1.98
C GLY A 163 32.23 -6.73 2.86
N PHE A 164 32.21 -7.14 4.13
CA PHE A 164 31.11 -6.78 5.04
C PHE A 164 31.05 -5.28 5.32
N ARG A 165 32.16 -4.56 5.16
CA ARG A 165 32.16 -3.09 5.19
C ARG A 165 31.19 -2.50 4.16
N LEU A 166 30.97 -3.16 3.02
CA LEU A 166 30.02 -2.72 2.00
C LEU A 166 28.56 -2.91 2.43
N LEU A 167 28.24 -3.84 3.35
CA LEU A 167 26.89 -3.95 3.90
C LEU A 167 26.48 -2.68 4.64
N GLN A 168 27.45 -1.88 5.09
CA GLN A 168 27.15 -0.58 5.67
C GLN A 168 26.50 0.37 4.67
N LEU A 169 26.78 0.26 3.36
CA LEU A 169 26.11 1.04 2.32
C LEU A 169 24.61 0.74 2.26
N MET A 170 24.17 -0.41 2.77
CA MET A 170 22.75 -0.73 2.85
C MET A 170 21.98 0.31 3.66
N ARG A 171 22.63 1.03 4.60
CA ARG A 171 22.04 2.14 5.36
C ARG A 171 21.55 3.30 4.46
N LEU A 172 22.01 3.39 3.21
CA LEU A 172 21.51 4.31 2.19
C LEU A 172 20.01 4.10 1.90
N TYR A 173 19.42 2.95 2.26
CA TYR A 173 17.96 2.78 2.23
C TYR A 173 17.23 3.84 3.06
N ARG A 174 17.86 4.42 4.10
CA ARG A 174 17.26 5.51 4.88
C ARG A 174 17.00 6.75 4.02
N ILE A 175 17.74 6.93 2.92
CA ILE A 175 17.49 8.02 1.96
C ILE A 175 16.11 7.90 1.34
N ILE A 176 15.63 6.66 1.14
CA ILE A 176 14.28 6.38 0.66
C ILE A 176 13.25 7.02 1.59
N LYS A 177 13.51 7.13 2.90
CA LYS A 177 12.58 7.75 3.86
C LYS A 177 12.45 9.26 3.70
N PHE A 178 13.41 9.98 3.10
CA PHE A 178 13.35 11.44 3.02
C PHE A 178 12.41 12.00 1.95
N SER A 179 12.18 11.26 0.87
CA SER A 179 11.33 11.72 -0.24
C SER A 179 10.14 10.80 -0.41
N ARG A 180 8.92 11.35 -0.30
CA ARG A 180 7.67 10.63 -0.62
C ARG A 180 7.72 10.03 -2.03
N GLY A 181 8.33 10.74 -2.99
CA GLY A 181 8.53 10.23 -4.35
C GLY A 181 9.40 8.96 -4.38
N LEU A 182 10.51 8.96 -3.62
CA LEU A 182 11.40 7.80 -3.55
C LEU A 182 10.78 6.63 -2.78
N GLN A 183 9.99 6.91 -1.73
CA GLN A 183 9.22 5.89 -1.02
C GLN A 183 8.17 5.23 -1.93
N VAL A 184 7.40 6.03 -2.66
CA VAL A 184 6.38 5.55 -3.60
C VAL A 184 7.03 4.72 -4.69
N LEU A 185 8.14 5.20 -5.27
CA LEU A 185 8.88 4.47 -6.29
C LEU A 185 9.45 3.15 -5.74
N ALA A 186 10.09 3.16 -4.58
CA ALA A 186 10.64 1.96 -3.97
C ALA A 186 9.56 0.93 -3.62
N LYS A 187 8.41 1.37 -3.09
CA LYS A 187 7.25 0.51 -2.81
C LYS A 187 6.67 -0.07 -4.11
N ALA A 188 6.53 0.74 -5.15
CA ALA A 188 6.05 0.29 -6.46
C ALA A 188 7.00 -0.73 -7.10
N LEU A 189 8.31 -0.49 -7.03
CA LEU A 189 9.33 -1.43 -7.49
C LEU A 189 9.30 -2.75 -6.70
N MET A 190 9.28 -2.68 -5.37
CA MET A 190 9.21 -3.88 -4.52
C MET A 190 7.94 -4.70 -4.79
N LYS A 191 6.78 -4.05 -4.90
CA LYS A 191 5.51 -4.70 -5.28
C LYS A 191 5.65 -5.37 -6.65
N THR A 192 6.24 -4.69 -7.62
CA THR A 192 6.41 -5.22 -8.99
C THR A 192 7.34 -6.44 -9.02
N VAL A 193 8.45 -6.39 -8.27
CA VAL A 193 9.40 -7.50 -8.18
C VAL A 193 8.76 -8.70 -7.49
N LEU A 194 8.16 -8.50 -6.31
CA LEU A 194 7.61 -9.57 -5.49
C LEU A 194 6.36 -10.22 -6.10
N THR A 195 5.46 -9.44 -6.69
CA THR A 195 4.16 -9.94 -7.18
C THR A 195 4.26 -10.54 -8.58
N TYR A 196 5.03 -9.92 -9.48
CA TYR A 196 4.97 -10.25 -10.91
C TYR A 196 6.27 -10.85 -11.43
N THR A 197 7.40 -10.23 -11.08
CA THR A 197 8.69 -10.58 -11.69
C THR A 197 9.30 -11.82 -11.06
N PHE A 198 9.05 -12.08 -9.78
CA PHE A 198 9.69 -13.18 -9.05
C PHE A 198 9.36 -14.56 -9.64
N SER A 199 8.07 -14.87 -9.84
CA SER A 199 7.64 -16.16 -10.38
C SER A 199 8.14 -16.39 -11.81
N VAL A 200 8.12 -15.34 -12.64
CA VAL A 200 8.62 -15.41 -14.02
C VAL A 200 10.15 -15.52 -14.04
N GLY A 201 10.84 -14.82 -13.14
CA GLY A 201 12.29 -14.87 -12.98
C GLY A 201 12.79 -16.27 -12.62
N ILE A 202 12.06 -17.00 -11.76
CA ILE A 202 12.36 -18.41 -11.46
C ILE A 202 12.28 -19.28 -12.73
N LEU A 203 11.27 -19.05 -13.58
CA LEU A 203 11.13 -19.78 -14.84
C LEU A 203 12.28 -19.49 -15.82
N VAL A 204 12.68 -18.21 -15.93
CA VAL A 204 13.85 -17.81 -16.74
C VAL A 204 15.13 -18.44 -16.19
N PHE A 205 15.32 -18.42 -14.87
CA PHE A 205 16.47 -19.05 -14.22
C PHE A 205 16.54 -20.56 -14.47
N LEU A 206 15.39 -21.26 -14.39
CA LEU A 206 15.31 -22.69 -14.72
C LEU A 206 15.74 -22.96 -16.16
N LEU A 207 15.38 -22.09 -17.10
CA LEU A 207 15.82 -22.23 -18.48
C LEU A 207 17.32 -21.97 -18.66
N ILE A 208 17.85 -20.91 -18.04
CA ILE A 208 19.30 -20.63 -18.02
C ILE A 208 20.03 -21.87 -17.48
N TYR A 209 19.51 -22.47 -16.40
CA TYR A 209 20.04 -23.69 -15.82
C TYR A 209 20.10 -24.85 -16.83
N VAL A 210 18.98 -25.14 -17.53
CA VAL A 210 18.93 -26.24 -18.51
C VAL A 210 19.92 -26.01 -19.65
N ILE A 211 19.97 -24.80 -20.22
CA ILE A 211 20.91 -24.48 -21.31
C ILE A 211 22.36 -24.51 -20.83
N ALA A 212 22.64 -24.06 -19.59
CA ALA A 212 23.97 -24.10 -19.01
C ALA A 212 24.47 -25.53 -18.80
N VAL A 213 23.61 -26.43 -18.31
CA VAL A 213 23.93 -27.86 -18.18
C VAL A 213 24.20 -28.49 -19.54
N ILE A 214 23.36 -28.20 -20.56
CA ILE A 214 23.57 -28.69 -21.93
C ILE A 214 24.91 -28.19 -22.48
N GLY A 215 25.21 -26.89 -22.34
CA GLY A 215 26.45 -26.31 -22.82
C GLY A 215 27.68 -26.86 -22.10
N GLN A 216 27.60 -27.10 -20.78
CA GLN A 216 28.66 -27.76 -20.02
C GLN A 216 28.86 -29.22 -20.46
N MET A 217 27.79 -29.95 -20.76
CA MET A 217 27.88 -31.32 -21.28
C MET A 217 28.52 -31.38 -22.68
N LEU A 218 28.30 -30.36 -23.52
CA LEU A 218 28.83 -30.31 -24.89
C LEU A 218 30.24 -29.72 -24.99
N TYR A 219 30.56 -28.70 -24.19
CA TYR A 219 31.76 -27.86 -24.35
C TYR A 219 32.61 -27.72 -23.07
N GLY A 220 32.32 -28.49 -22.02
CA GLY A 220 33.00 -28.38 -20.70
C GLY A 220 34.47 -28.82 -20.64
N LYS A 221 35.08 -29.14 -21.78
CA LYS A 221 36.50 -29.47 -21.93
C LYS A 221 37.06 -28.67 -23.12
N PRO A 222 38.30 -28.17 -23.08
CA PRO A 222 39.32 -28.27 -22.01
C PRO A 222 39.09 -27.32 -20.81
N GLU A 223 39.95 -27.37 -19.78
CA GLU A 223 39.80 -26.61 -18.51
C GLU A 223 39.74 -25.09 -18.69
N GLU A 224 40.30 -24.56 -19.77
CA GLU A 224 40.28 -23.14 -20.14
C GLU A 224 38.93 -22.70 -20.75
N SER A 225 38.06 -23.65 -21.08
CA SER A 225 36.74 -23.36 -21.65
C SER A 225 35.87 -22.59 -20.65
N PRO A 226 35.15 -21.53 -21.09
CA PRO A 226 34.12 -20.86 -20.29
C PRO A 226 33.03 -21.80 -19.77
N TRP A 227 32.91 -23.00 -20.35
CA TRP A 227 31.93 -24.02 -19.99
C TRP A 227 32.45 -25.05 -18.99
N HIS A 228 33.71 -24.96 -18.55
CA HIS A 228 34.31 -25.95 -17.66
C HIS A 228 33.59 -26.02 -16.30
N GLN A 229 33.36 -24.86 -15.69
CA GLN A 229 32.62 -24.76 -14.43
C GLN A 229 31.14 -24.45 -14.68
N PHE A 230 30.28 -24.94 -13.79
CA PHE A 230 28.85 -24.69 -13.86
C PHE A 230 28.53 -23.18 -13.71
N SER A 231 29.24 -22.49 -12.81
CA SER A 231 29.09 -21.04 -12.57
C SER A 231 29.45 -20.20 -13.79
N THR A 232 30.53 -20.56 -14.50
CA THR A 232 30.97 -19.86 -15.72
C THR A 232 30.03 -20.18 -16.89
N SER A 233 29.54 -21.42 -17.00
CA SER A 233 28.50 -21.80 -17.97
C SER A 233 27.21 -20.99 -17.77
N LEU A 234 26.79 -20.78 -16.52
CA LEU A 234 25.62 -19.96 -16.19
C LEU A 234 25.81 -18.50 -16.63
N SER A 235 27.00 -17.93 -16.39
CA SER A 235 27.38 -16.58 -16.83
C SER A 235 27.34 -16.46 -18.36
N VAL A 236 27.91 -17.42 -19.08
CA VAL A 236 27.93 -17.46 -20.54
C VAL A 236 26.52 -17.51 -21.11
N VAL A 237 25.66 -18.41 -20.60
CA VAL A 237 24.26 -18.49 -21.05
C VAL A 237 23.50 -17.19 -20.75
N THR A 238 23.72 -16.58 -19.59
CA THR A 238 23.10 -15.30 -19.25
C THR A 238 23.51 -14.21 -20.25
N ARG A 239 24.80 -14.11 -20.60
CA ARG A 239 25.29 -13.19 -21.64
C ARG A 239 24.63 -13.47 -22.99
N LEU A 240 24.53 -14.74 -23.39
CA LEU A 240 23.85 -15.13 -24.63
C LEU A 240 22.36 -14.75 -24.64
N MET A 241 21.65 -14.83 -23.50
CA MET A 241 20.25 -14.41 -23.40
C MET A 241 20.05 -12.91 -23.61
N PHE A 242 20.98 -12.09 -23.09
CA PHE A 242 20.98 -10.64 -23.30
C PHE A 242 21.61 -10.21 -24.62
N VAL A 243 22.07 -11.17 -25.44
CA VAL A 243 22.80 -10.90 -26.69
C VAL A 243 24.06 -10.06 -26.42
N ASP A 244 24.67 -10.24 -25.24
CA ASP A 244 25.91 -9.56 -24.85
C ASP A 244 27.12 -10.42 -25.23
N ASN A 245 28.10 -9.82 -25.90
CA ASN A 245 29.38 -10.43 -26.26
C ASN A 245 29.30 -11.84 -26.91
N TRP A 246 28.17 -12.16 -27.56
CA TRP A 246 27.93 -13.48 -28.17
C TRP A 246 28.90 -13.81 -29.30
N ASN A 247 29.39 -12.78 -29.99
CA ASN A 247 30.37 -12.87 -31.07
C ASN A 247 31.75 -13.33 -30.57
N LEU A 248 32.10 -13.05 -29.32
CA LEU A 248 33.35 -13.51 -28.70
C LEU A 248 33.27 -14.97 -28.27
N ILE A 249 32.07 -15.44 -27.94
CA ILE A 249 31.81 -16.79 -27.47
C ILE A 249 31.83 -17.81 -28.62
N GLY A 250 31.41 -17.41 -29.83
CA GLY A 250 31.31 -18.29 -31.00
C GLY A 250 32.61 -19.04 -31.36
N PRO A 251 33.74 -18.35 -31.57
CA PRO A 251 35.02 -18.99 -31.87
C PRO A 251 35.45 -20.03 -30.82
N ASP A 252 35.31 -19.70 -29.53
CA ASP A 252 35.67 -20.58 -28.41
C ASP A 252 34.83 -21.88 -28.43
N LEU A 253 33.54 -21.81 -28.79
CA LEU A 253 32.71 -23.01 -28.94
C LEU A 253 33.09 -23.84 -30.17
N GLU A 254 33.53 -23.21 -31.27
CA GLU A 254 33.95 -23.94 -32.47
C GLU A 254 35.27 -24.68 -32.24
N GLU A 255 36.16 -24.15 -31.40
CA GLU A 255 37.41 -24.81 -31.00
C GLU A 255 37.15 -25.98 -30.01
N ALA A 256 36.24 -25.80 -29.05
CA ALA A 256 35.93 -26.82 -28.06
C ALA A 256 35.08 -27.99 -28.60
N GLY A 257 34.39 -27.80 -29.73
CA GLY A 257 33.40 -28.75 -30.24
C GLY A 257 33.46 -28.95 -31.76
N SER A 258 32.34 -29.36 -32.34
CA SER A 258 32.22 -29.43 -33.81
C SER A 258 31.63 -28.13 -34.36
N PRO A 259 32.26 -27.47 -35.36
CA PRO A 259 31.80 -26.20 -35.90
C PRO A 259 30.30 -26.12 -36.25
N PRO A 260 29.66 -27.14 -36.87
CA PRO A 260 28.24 -27.03 -37.20
C PRO A 260 27.34 -27.05 -35.94
N ILE A 261 27.63 -27.91 -34.96
CA ILE A 261 26.82 -28.02 -33.75
C ILE A 261 27.00 -26.77 -32.87
N SER A 262 28.22 -26.26 -32.77
CA SER A 262 28.56 -25.03 -32.04
C SER A 262 27.80 -23.82 -32.56
N ARG A 263 27.75 -23.64 -33.88
CA ARG A 263 26.99 -22.55 -34.53
C ARG A 263 25.49 -22.67 -34.28
N TRP A 264 24.93 -23.87 -34.43
CA TRP A 264 23.50 -24.09 -34.18
C TRP A 264 23.14 -23.86 -32.72
N PHE A 265 23.95 -24.38 -31.79
CA PHE A 265 23.75 -24.17 -30.35
C PHE A 265 23.76 -22.67 -30.00
N LEU A 266 24.71 -21.90 -30.54
CA LEU A 266 24.79 -20.46 -30.32
C LEU A 266 23.56 -19.74 -30.87
N VAL A 267 23.22 -19.96 -32.15
CA VAL A 267 22.09 -19.30 -32.80
C VAL A 267 20.78 -19.61 -32.06
N ILE A 268 20.56 -20.87 -31.70
CA ILE A 268 19.37 -21.30 -30.96
C ILE A 268 19.36 -20.67 -29.57
N SER A 269 20.47 -20.67 -28.84
CA SER A 269 20.55 -20.11 -27.48
C SER A 269 20.31 -18.61 -27.47
N VAL A 270 20.89 -17.86 -28.42
CA VAL A 270 20.66 -16.42 -28.57
C VAL A 270 19.21 -16.13 -28.97
N PHE A 271 18.67 -16.89 -29.92
CA PHE A 271 17.29 -16.69 -30.38
C PHE A 271 16.27 -16.97 -29.28
N ILE A 272 16.36 -18.15 -28.64
CA ILE A 272 15.48 -18.55 -27.55
C ILE A 272 15.62 -17.58 -26.37
N GLY A 273 16.86 -17.30 -25.96
CA GLY A 273 17.16 -16.40 -24.85
C GLY A 273 16.56 -15.01 -25.06
N ASN A 274 16.83 -14.40 -26.21
CA ASN A 274 16.29 -13.08 -26.54
C ASN A 274 14.76 -13.07 -26.63
N ARG A 275 14.14 -14.10 -27.25
CA ARG A 275 12.67 -14.22 -27.30
C ARG A 275 12.06 -14.31 -25.91
N ILE A 276 12.72 -14.98 -24.99
CA ILE A 276 12.22 -15.15 -23.62
C ILE A 276 12.38 -13.87 -22.82
N VAL A 277 13.55 -13.23 -22.86
CA VAL A 277 13.76 -11.93 -22.19
C VAL A 277 12.77 -10.88 -22.72
N THR A 278 12.58 -10.79 -24.03
CA THR A 278 11.61 -9.84 -24.63
C THR A 278 10.17 -10.17 -24.27
N ASN A 279 9.75 -11.44 -24.33
CA ASN A 279 8.40 -11.85 -23.93
C ASN A 279 8.13 -11.61 -22.44
N VAL A 280 9.14 -11.83 -21.58
CA VAL A 280 9.04 -11.54 -20.14
C VAL A 280 8.90 -10.03 -19.90
N LEU A 281 9.68 -9.21 -20.60
CA LEU A 281 9.56 -7.75 -20.51
C LEU A 281 8.17 -7.28 -20.94
N VAL A 282 7.66 -7.80 -22.07
CA VAL A 282 6.30 -7.51 -22.54
C VAL A 282 5.26 -8.00 -21.53
N GLY A 283 5.43 -9.18 -20.95
CA GLY A 283 4.53 -9.73 -19.93
C GLY A 283 4.47 -8.84 -18.67
N ILE A 284 5.62 -8.42 -18.16
CA ILE A 284 5.71 -7.51 -17.01
C ILE A 284 5.11 -6.14 -17.35
N MET A 285 5.30 -5.64 -18.57
CA MET A 285 4.70 -4.38 -19.02
C MET A 285 3.17 -4.47 -19.14
N ILE A 286 2.65 -5.57 -19.71
CA ILE A 286 1.20 -5.80 -19.78
C ILE A 286 0.63 -5.91 -18.36
N GLU A 287 1.29 -6.63 -17.47
CA GLU A 287 0.83 -6.81 -16.10
C GLU A 287 0.89 -5.49 -15.31
N SER A 288 1.93 -4.67 -15.49
CA SER A 288 2.00 -3.36 -14.84
C SER A 288 0.89 -2.43 -15.33
N VAL A 289 0.63 -2.38 -16.64
CA VAL A 289 -0.48 -1.60 -17.22
C VAL A 289 -1.85 -2.15 -16.78
N SER A 290 -2.01 -3.47 -16.79
CA SER A 290 -3.23 -4.17 -16.36
C SER A 290 -3.51 -3.90 -14.89
N SER A 291 -2.50 -3.97 -14.02
CA SER A 291 -2.64 -3.73 -12.58
C SER A 291 -3.05 -2.28 -12.28
N VAL A 292 -2.44 -1.29 -12.94
CA VAL A 292 -2.83 0.12 -12.81
C VAL A 292 -4.26 0.34 -13.31
N ASN A 293 -4.61 -0.24 -14.47
CA ASN A 293 -5.97 -0.13 -15.00
C ASN A 293 -7.00 -0.81 -14.08
N ASN A 294 -6.66 -1.96 -13.48
CA ASN A 294 -7.51 -2.65 -12.53
C ASN A 294 -7.71 -1.84 -11.24
N ASP A 295 -6.64 -1.23 -10.72
CA ASP A 295 -6.69 -0.37 -9.53
C ASP A 295 -7.56 0.88 -9.81
N TYR A 296 -7.38 1.54 -10.96
CA TYR A 296 -8.23 2.66 -11.40
C TYR A 296 -9.71 2.25 -11.52
N MET A 297 -9.99 1.09 -12.10
CA MET A 297 -11.35 0.59 -12.25
C MET A 297 -11.99 0.19 -10.92
N ARG A 298 -11.20 -0.25 -9.93
CA ARG A 298 -11.67 -0.52 -8.56
C ARG A 298 -12.07 0.77 -7.86
N GLU A 299 -11.20 1.77 -7.88
CA GLU A 299 -11.47 3.08 -7.28
C GLU A 299 -12.73 3.73 -7.87
N LYS A 300 -12.89 3.66 -9.21
CA LYS A 300 -14.08 4.15 -9.89
C LYS A 300 -15.36 3.42 -9.48
N ARG A 301 -15.29 2.10 -9.21
CA ARG A 301 -16.43 1.31 -8.71
C ARG A 301 -16.78 1.71 -7.28
N GLU A 302 -15.79 1.88 -6.42
CA GLU A 302 -15.97 2.29 -5.02
C GLU A 302 -16.61 3.67 -4.93
N LYS A 303 -16.07 4.67 -5.66
CA LYS A 303 -16.67 6.01 -5.75
C LYS A 303 -18.12 5.97 -6.26
N LYS A 304 -18.44 5.06 -7.19
CA LYS A 304 -19.82 4.88 -7.69
C LYS A 304 -20.74 4.26 -6.65
N ILE A 305 -20.25 3.27 -5.88
CA ILE A 305 -21.01 2.66 -4.78
C ILE A 305 -21.30 3.70 -3.70
N LEU A 306 -20.29 4.47 -3.30
CA LEU A 306 -20.44 5.54 -2.30
C LEU A 306 -21.45 6.61 -2.76
N ARG A 307 -21.37 7.07 -4.02
CA ARG A 307 -22.36 7.99 -4.59
C ARG A 307 -23.78 7.41 -4.59
N ASN A 308 -23.93 6.13 -4.89
CA ASN A 308 -25.24 5.48 -4.88
C ASN A 308 -25.80 5.31 -3.47
N GLN A 309 -24.94 5.08 -2.47
CA GLN A 309 -25.32 5.04 -1.06
C GLN A 309 -25.77 6.42 -0.58
N GLN A 310 -24.98 7.47 -0.82
CA GLN A 310 -25.34 8.85 -0.48
C GLN A 310 -26.68 9.27 -1.12
N LYS A 311 -26.90 8.95 -2.39
CA LYS A 311 -28.20 9.20 -3.06
C LYS A 311 -29.35 8.47 -2.39
N ARG A 312 -29.15 7.24 -1.91
CA ARG A 312 -30.20 6.48 -1.19
C ARG A 312 -30.51 7.11 0.17
N GLU A 313 -29.48 7.57 0.88
CA GLU A 313 -29.65 8.25 2.17
C GLU A 313 -30.37 9.59 2.01
N GLU A 314 -29.98 10.40 1.02
CA GLU A 314 -30.67 11.66 0.72
C GLU A 314 -32.13 11.44 0.34
N LEU A 315 -32.41 10.43 -0.49
CA LEU A 315 -33.76 10.12 -0.93
C LEU A 315 -34.62 9.62 0.25
N SER A 316 -34.04 8.82 1.14
CA SER A 316 -34.68 8.41 2.40
C SER A 316 -35.00 9.61 3.30
N ARG A 317 -34.03 10.51 3.51
CA ARG A 317 -34.24 11.75 4.28
C ARG A 317 -35.33 12.63 3.70
N ARG A 318 -35.34 12.84 2.38
CA ARG A 318 -36.39 13.60 1.68
C ARG A 318 -37.76 12.96 1.87
N THR A 319 -37.85 11.64 1.79
CA THR A 319 -39.11 10.91 1.99
C THR A 319 -39.64 11.08 3.42
N ILE A 320 -38.77 10.93 4.43
CA ILE A 320 -39.13 11.13 5.85
C ILE A 320 -39.56 12.58 6.10
N HIS A 321 -38.83 13.56 5.53
CA HIS A 321 -39.17 14.97 5.67
C HIS A 321 -40.54 15.31 5.05
N VAL A 322 -40.83 14.81 3.84
CA VAL A 322 -42.13 14.99 3.18
C VAL A 322 -43.25 14.32 3.97
N LEU A 323 -43.03 13.12 4.50
CA LEU A 323 -44.01 12.44 5.35
C LEU A 323 -44.29 13.26 6.62
N ASN A 324 -43.27 13.67 7.37
CA ASN A 324 -43.43 14.43 8.60
C ASN A 324 -44.14 15.77 8.39
N THR A 325 -43.76 16.52 7.35
CA THR A 325 -44.43 17.79 7.01
C THR A 325 -45.89 17.57 6.66
N ARG A 326 -46.22 16.59 5.80
CA ARG A 326 -47.61 16.28 5.44
C ARG A 326 -48.45 15.71 6.58
N PHE A 327 -47.87 14.92 7.47
CA PHE A 327 -48.55 14.44 8.67
C PHE A 327 -48.85 15.59 9.63
N SER A 328 -47.93 16.54 9.82
CA SER A 328 -48.16 17.72 10.67
C SER A 328 -49.29 18.61 10.15
N ASP A 329 -49.37 18.83 8.83
CA ASP A 329 -50.46 19.58 8.19
C ASP A 329 -51.81 18.86 8.29
N THR A 330 -51.79 17.53 8.23
CA THR A 330 -53.01 16.73 8.35
C THR A 330 -53.50 16.67 9.80
N ASN A 331 -52.59 16.63 10.78
CA ASN A 331 -52.94 16.68 12.19
C ASN A 331 -53.55 18.04 12.59
N ASN A 332 -53.06 19.15 12.02
CA ASN A 332 -53.65 20.48 12.20
C ASN A 332 -54.99 20.66 11.46
N LYS A 333 -55.26 19.89 10.40
CA LYS A 333 -56.54 19.87 9.68
C LYS A 333 -57.54 18.82 10.20
N MET A 334 -57.13 17.95 11.12
CA MET A 334 -57.97 16.88 11.70
C MET A 334 -58.97 17.36 12.78
N ASN A 335 -59.40 18.62 12.71
CA ASN A 335 -60.52 19.14 13.52
C ASN A 335 -61.80 19.36 12.68
N THR A 336 -61.91 18.81 11.47
CA THR A 336 -63.15 18.93 10.70
C THR A 336 -63.44 17.64 9.92
N THR A 337 -64.61 17.09 10.22
CA THR A 337 -65.08 15.74 9.89
C THR A 337 -65.44 15.54 8.41
N GLU A 338 -65.44 14.27 8.01
CA GLU A 338 -66.00 13.64 6.79
C GLU A 338 -65.34 13.86 5.41
N ASN A 339 -64.69 15.00 5.12
CA ASN A 339 -64.08 15.21 3.78
C ASN A 339 -62.67 14.62 3.59
N THR A 340 -62.12 13.93 4.59
CA THR A 340 -60.71 13.47 4.60
C THR A 340 -60.48 12.14 3.90
N ILE A 341 -61.47 11.24 3.85
CA ILE A 341 -61.28 9.89 3.27
C ILE A 341 -61.22 9.94 1.74
N GLU A 342 -62.03 10.80 1.09
CA GLU A 342 -61.95 11.00 -0.36
C GLU A 342 -60.64 11.70 -0.77
N GLN A 343 -60.17 12.68 0.00
CA GLN A 343 -58.89 13.34 -0.27
C GLN A 343 -57.68 12.41 -0.08
N ILE A 344 -57.78 11.42 0.82
CA ILE A 344 -56.76 10.38 1.00
C ILE A 344 -56.80 9.38 -0.16
N LYS A 345 -57.99 8.94 -0.62
CA LYS A 345 -58.15 8.05 -1.79
C LYS A 345 -57.62 8.69 -3.09
N GLU A 346 -57.84 9.99 -3.29
CA GLU A 346 -57.34 10.70 -4.48
C GLU A 346 -55.80 10.88 -4.44
N LYS A 347 -55.24 11.16 -3.26
CA LYS A 347 -53.79 11.34 -3.10
C LYS A 347 -53.02 10.02 -3.16
N LEU A 348 -53.61 8.90 -2.77
CA LEU A 348 -53.03 7.55 -2.95
C LEU A 348 -52.96 7.16 -4.43
N LYS A 349 -53.94 7.56 -5.25
CA LYS A 349 -53.89 7.38 -6.71
C LYS A 349 -52.78 8.17 -7.40
N LEU A 350 -52.41 9.34 -6.88
CA LEU A 350 -51.29 10.14 -7.41
C LEU A 350 -49.93 9.52 -7.08
N ILE A 351 -49.80 8.88 -5.92
CA ILE A 351 -48.58 8.18 -5.50
C ILE A 351 -48.32 6.93 -6.37
N HIS A 352 -49.39 6.30 -6.89
CA HIS A 352 -49.31 5.14 -7.79
C HIS A 352 -48.53 5.40 -9.10
N ASN A 353 -48.45 6.67 -9.56
CA ASN A 353 -47.98 6.98 -10.91
C ASN A 353 -46.49 7.36 -11.01
N GLU A 354 -45.79 7.55 -9.89
CA GLU A 354 -44.39 8.05 -9.93
C GLU A 354 -43.36 7.23 -9.16
N THR A 355 -43.73 6.20 -8.38
CA THR A 355 -42.74 5.46 -7.59
C THR A 355 -42.99 3.95 -7.58
N ILE A 356 -42.09 3.21 -8.23
CA ILE A 356 -41.97 1.76 -8.09
C ILE A 356 -41.41 1.48 -6.69
N LEU A 357 -42.30 1.28 -5.72
CA LEU A 357 -41.92 0.87 -4.36
C LEU A 357 -41.50 -0.61 -4.32
N PRO A 358 -40.60 -1.02 -3.39
CA PRO A 358 -40.15 -2.40 -3.27
C PRO A 358 -41.30 -3.37 -2.96
N LYS A 359 -41.23 -4.57 -3.54
CA LYS A 359 -42.29 -5.60 -3.55
C LYS A 359 -42.46 -6.39 -2.23
N ASP A 360 -41.77 -6.04 -1.15
CA ASP A 360 -41.74 -6.88 0.05
C ASP A 360 -42.93 -6.62 0.97
N PHE A 361 -44.02 -7.30 0.58
CA PHE A 361 -45.07 -8.01 1.33
C PHE A 361 -45.78 -7.40 2.56
N VAL A 362 -45.25 -6.38 3.24
CA VAL A 362 -45.92 -5.73 4.39
C VAL A 362 -46.48 -4.35 4.04
N PHE A 363 -46.07 -3.80 2.90
CA PHE A 363 -46.48 -2.46 2.43
C PHE A 363 -47.21 -2.49 1.09
N SER A 364 -47.77 -3.65 0.70
CA SER A 364 -48.56 -3.70 -0.54
C SER A 364 -49.83 -2.87 -0.37
N ILE A 365 -50.15 -2.09 -1.40
CA ILE A 365 -51.31 -1.20 -1.43
C ILE A 365 -52.61 -2.01 -1.26
N ASP A 366 -52.65 -3.25 -1.76
CA ASP A 366 -53.75 -4.20 -1.55
C ASP A 366 -54.01 -4.52 -0.07
N TRP A 367 -52.95 -4.59 0.74
CA TRP A 367 -53.07 -4.84 2.17
C TRP A 367 -53.64 -3.61 2.89
N LEU A 368 -53.14 -2.42 2.57
CA LEU A 368 -53.65 -1.14 3.12
C LEU A 368 -55.11 -0.90 2.72
N GLU A 369 -55.48 -1.18 1.47
CA GLU A 369 -56.83 -1.02 0.96
C GLU A 369 -57.80 -1.99 1.65
N LYS A 370 -57.41 -3.25 1.85
CA LYS A 370 -58.22 -4.22 2.62
C LYS A 370 -58.34 -3.85 4.10
N LEU A 371 -57.29 -3.31 4.71
CA LEU A 371 -57.31 -2.87 6.10
C LEU A 371 -58.24 -1.68 6.31
N ILE A 372 -58.19 -0.70 5.40
CA ILE A 372 -59.10 0.45 5.37
C ILE A 372 -60.54 0.02 5.09
N THR A 373 -60.74 -0.93 4.16
CA THR A 373 -62.08 -1.46 3.85
C THR A 373 -62.69 -2.23 5.04
N CYS A 374 -61.88 -3.00 5.77
CA CYS A 374 -62.29 -3.64 7.02
C CYS A 374 -62.62 -2.60 8.12
N SER A 375 -61.85 -1.52 8.18
CA SER A 375 -62.09 -0.39 9.09
C SER A 375 -63.39 0.36 8.77
N GLU A 376 -63.73 0.56 7.49
CA GLU A 376 -64.97 1.23 7.06
C GLU A 376 -66.22 0.40 7.37
N ARG A 377 -66.12 -0.94 7.38
CA ARG A 377 -67.27 -1.84 7.61
C ARG A 377 -67.59 -2.07 9.09
N SER A 378 -66.67 -1.74 9.99
CA SER A 378 -66.90 -1.75 11.44
C SER A 378 -67.53 -0.42 11.90
N GLN A 379 -68.83 -0.23 11.61
CA GLN A 379 -69.56 0.96 12.07
C GLN A 379 -69.86 0.95 13.60
N PHE A 380 -69.66 -0.17 14.29
CA PHE A 380 -70.00 -0.31 15.72
C PHE A 380 -68.81 -0.21 16.69
N GLU A 381 -67.56 -0.32 16.23
CA GLU A 381 -66.36 -0.24 17.11
C GLU A 381 -65.31 0.74 16.57
N GLY A 382 -65.76 1.91 16.09
CA GLY A 382 -64.91 2.92 15.46
C GLY A 382 -63.78 3.48 16.33
N GLN A 383 -63.80 3.31 17.65
CA GLN A 383 -62.71 3.72 18.54
C GLN A 383 -61.64 2.64 18.72
N SER A 384 -62.03 1.37 18.89
CA SER A 384 -61.08 0.25 19.10
C SER A 384 -60.24 -0.01 17.85
N VAL A 385 -60.85 0.06 16.66
CA VAL A 385 -60.13 -0.12 15.39
C VAL A 385 -59.17 1.03 15.12
N ARG A 386 -59.54 2.27 15.48
CA ARG A 386 -58.64 3.44 15.39
C ARG A 386 -57.47 3.34 16.36
N GLN A 387 -57.70 2.87 17.58
CA GLN A 387 -56.62 2.61 18.55
C GLN A 387 -55.68 1.51 18.07
N LEU A 388 -56.20 0.44 17.46
CA LEU A 388 -55.39 -0.62 16.85
C LEU A 388 -54.55 -0.09 15.68
N LEU A 389 -55.12 0.77 14.83
CA LEU A 389 -54.40 1.39 13.71
C LEU A 389 -53.27 2.31 14.19
N VAL A 390 -53.53 3.13 15.22
CA VAL A 390 -52.50 3.99 15.84
C VAL A 390 -51.40 3.14 16.48
N HIS A 391 -51.75 2.09 17.22
CA HIS A 391 -50.79 1.16 17.80
C HIS A 391 -49.97 0.42 16.73
N LEU A 392 -50.59 0.05 15.61
CA LEU A 392 -49.90 -0.64 14.52
C LEU A 392 -48.92 0.30 13.81
N ILE A 393 -49.29 1.57 13.62
CA ILE A 393 -48.39 2.61 13.09
C ILE A 393 -47.24 2.90 14.05
N GLN A 394 -47.49 2.95 15.36
CA GLN A 394 -46.44 3.11 16.37
C GLN A 394 -45.49 1.90 16.40
N SER A 395 -46.00 0.67 16.42
CA SER A 395 -45.14 -0.52 16.33
C SER A 395 -44.35 -0.57 15.03
N LEU A 396 -44.91 -0.13 13.90
CA LEU A 396 -44.18 -0.03 12.64
C LEU A 396 -43.07 1.02 12.72
N SER A 397 -43.34 2.18 13.33
CA SER A 397 -42.34 3.22 13.60
C SER A 397 -41.19 2.66 14.44
N ASP A 398 -41.51 1.98 15.53
CA ASP A 398 -40.52 1.40 16.45
C ASP A 398 -39.68 0.32 15.77
N ILE A 399 -40.30 -0.57 14.97
CA ILE A 399 -39.59 -1.60 14.20
C ILE A 399 -38.67 -0.98 13.14
N THR A 400 -39.11 0.10 12.48
CA THR A 400 -38.25 0.81 11.51
C THR A 400 -37.09 1.52 12.19
N GLU A 401 -37.31 2.10 13.37
CA GLU A 401 -36.25 2.75 14.15
C GLU A 401 -35.24 1.72 14.69
N GLU A 402 -35.71 0.56 15.16
CA GLU A 402 -34.85 -0.53 15.64
C GLU A 402 -34.02 -1.12 14.48
N ASN A 403 -34.61 -1.35 13.31
CA ASN A 403 -33.87 -1.80 12.13
C ASN A 403 -32.83 -0.77 11.66
N MET A 404 -33.14 0.52 11.78
CA MET A 404 -32.18 1.59 11.47
C MET A 404 -31.02 1.62 12.47
N ARG A 405 -31.29 1.40 13.77
CA ARG A 405 -30.25 1.26 14.80
C ARG A 405 -29.38 0.02 14.61
N ARG A 406 -29.97 -1.14 14.24
CA ARG A 406 -29.21 -2.35 13.93
C ARG A 406 -28.31 -2.17 12.72
N PHE A 407 -28.80 -1.51 11.68
CA PHE A 407 -27.99 -1.17 10.51
C PHE A 407 -26.83 -0.22 10.86
N GLN A 408 -27.03 0.73 11.78
CA GLN A 408 -25.96 1.60 12.30
C GLN A 408 -24.95 0.82 13.17
N GLN A 409 -25.37 -0.17 13.93
CA GLN A 409 -24.48 -1.04 14.72
C GLN A 409 -23.68 -2.01 13.85
N GLU A 410 -24.28 -2.57 12.79
CA GLU A 410 -23.58 -3.41 11.80
C GLU A 410 -22.52 -2.60 11.03
N GLN A 411 -22.74 -1.31 10.80
CA GLN A 411 -21.73 -0.40 10.21
C GLN A 411 -20.55 -0.14 11.15
N GLN A 412 -20.76 -0.10 12.47
CA GLN A 412 -19.69 0.09 13.45
C GLN A 412 -18.83 -1.17 13.67
N HIS A 413 -19.34 -2.37 13.34
CA HIS A 413 -18.58 -3.62 13.42
C HIS A 413 -17.83 -3.99 12.14
N HIS A 414 -18.02 -3.23 11.06
CA HIS A 414 -17.35 -3.44 9.75
C HIS A 414 -16.31 -2.37 9.40
N ILE A 415 -15.98 -1.49 10.34
CA ILE A 415 -14.78 -0.63 10.39
C ILE A 415 -13.84 -1.23 11.43
#